data_AF-A0A1I0KJR5-F1
#
_entry.id   AF-A0A1I0KJR5-F1
#
_cell.length_a   1.000
_cell.length_b   1.000
_cell.length_c   1.000
_cell.angle_alpha   90.00
_cell.angle_beta   90.00
_cell.angle_gamma   90.00
#
_symmetry.space_group_name_H-M   'P 1'
#
loop_
_entity.id
_entity.type
_entity.pdbx_description
1 polymer ?
#
loop_
_entity_poly.entity_id
_entity_poly.type
_entity_poly.pdbx_seq_one_letter_code
_entity_poly.pdbx_strand_id
1 'polypeptide(L)'
;MRTRIKSLGSMGLAAGALALACGGDDTPPAPGSYTVGGTVSGLEGSLTLQLNGAQTLSRSGNGAFTFTESLPDKSRYEVSVTASPGEQECTVQNGTGQVSGANVTSVQVSCTERTYTVGGTAEGFTGTLQLRLNGTESLSLTASGPFAFPARQKRGSTYAVDIAAQPQGHRCTLTGASGTVAGNVDTVRAICTPWFAFTSFQSARRVLGQKDFTHNSPDQGGTAGAQTLNGPWGSPVFAGDTLYIPELDSNRILGFNGLPTQNGAAANFVLGQPNFTSTAEGGGRTGLSSPEGSSSDGTRLAVVDKGNNRVLVWNTLPASSASPPDLVVGQPDFDTTEFQCDARSLGLPEDVFLGHGKLLVADSSNNRILVWNSFPTTPGAPADLVLGQTSLTTCAANDADGDGVRDLTATASTLSSPAGVWTDGTRLLVADTGNNRVLVWNEFPTASGQPAQGVLGQSNFTSRTAGLAANRLSAPYSVTSTGQQIFVAEYQNNRVLLWNQFPAAPGAPADTVLGQPDFTSNLRFDPPNGTAPSARSLYQPVGLRLAAPYLLVSDYGNNRLLVFESP
;
A
#
# COMPACT_ATOMS: atom_id res chain seq x y z
N MET A 1 1.73 -42.52 53.19
CA MET A 1 0.27 -42.61 53.38
C MET A 1 -0.22 -43.82 52.58
N ARG A 2 -0.29 -44.98 53.23
CA ARG A 2 -1.51 -45.72 53.64
C ARG A 2 -2.15 -46.52 52.48
N THR A 3 -1.89 -47.84 52.37
CA THR A 3 -2.70 -49.01 52.82
C THR A 3 -4.10 -49.10 52.15
N ARG A 4 -4.64 -50.22 51.62
CA ARG A 4 -4.92 -51.58 52.15
C ARG A 4 -5.35 -52.53 50.98
N ILE A 5 -4.91 -53.80 50.87
CA ILE A 5 -5.29 -55.09 51.53
C ILE A 5 -6.64 -55.69 51.10
N LYS A 6 -6.60 -56.98 50.66
CA LYS A 6 -7.41 -58.20 51.03
C LYS A 6 -7.29 -59.20 49.85
N SER A 7 -6.70 -60.42 49.88
CA SER A 7 -6.59 -61.59 50.78
C SER A 7 -7.77 -62.58 50.78
N LEU A 8 -7.40 -63.87 50.86
CA LEU A 8 -8.14 -65.14 51.06
C LEU A 8 -8.58 -65.90 49.77
N GLY A 9 -8.40 -67.21 49.63
CA GLY A 9 -8.11 -68.24 50.64
C GLY A 9 -7.66 -69.59 50.05
N SER A 10 -7.28 -70.47 50.99
CA SER A 10 -6.57 -71.74 50.90
C SER A 10 -7.46 -72.99 50.96
N MET A 11 -7.02 -74.11 50.38
CA MET A 11 -7.23 -75.54 50.76
C MET A 11 -6.69 -76.38 49.57
N GLY A 12 -5.81 -77.38 49.62
CA GLY A 12 -5.31 -78.27 50.67
C GLY A 12 -5.83 -79.69 50.42
N LEU A 13 -5.08 -80.58 49.73
CA LEU A 13 -5.15 -82.05 49.90
C LEU A 13 -4.04 -82.80 49.13
N ALA A 14 -3.69 -83.96 49.67
CA ALA A 14 -2.40 -84.66 49.53
C ALA A 14 -2.39 -85.86 48.55
N ALA A 15 -1.15 -86.18 48.13
CA ALA A 15 -0.53 -87.49 47.84
C ALA A 15 -1.27 -88.60 47.04
N GLY A 16 -0.58 -89.14 46.04
CA GLY A 16 -0.82 -90.47 45.48
C GLY A 16 -0.06 -90.72 44.18
N ALA A 17 1.08 -91.40 44.25
CA ALA A 17 1.89 -91.83 43.11
C ALA A 17 1.24 -92.99 42.34
N LEU A 18 1.38 -93.03 41.01
CA LEU A 18 1.49 -94.27 40.24
C LEU A 18 2.15 -93.99 38.88
N ALA A 19 3.25 -94.69 38.61
CA ALA A 19 3.97 -94.65 37.35
C ALA A 19 3.24 -95.45 36.26
N LEU A 20 3.33 -94.99 35.02
CA LEU A 20 3.33 -95.84 33.81
C LEU A 20 4.00 -95.05 32.68
N ALA A 21 5.11 -95.59 32.20
CA ALA A 21 5.84 -95.14 31.04
C ALA A 21 5.15 -95.63 29.75
N CYS A 22 5.01 -94.73 28.79
CA CYS A 22 4.99 -94.91 27.31
C CYS A 22 5.20 -93.47 26.78
N GLY A 23 6.26 -93.08 26.07
CA GLY A 23 6.85 -93.73 24.90
C GLY A 23 6.15 -93.18 23.65
N GLY A 24 6.54 -91.98 23.19
CA GLY A 24 5.99 -91.33 22.00
C GLY A 24 6.45 -89.88 21.87
N ASP A 25 7.71 -89.68 21.52
CA ASP A 25 8.31 -88.37 21.22
C ASP A 25 7.91 -87.93 19.80
N ASP A 26 6.61 -87.65 19.61
CA ASP A 26 6.10 -86.96 18.41
C ASP A 26 5.92 -85.49 18.78
N THR A 27 7.01 -84.78 19.08
CA THR A 27 6.98 -83.32 18.93
C THR A 27 6.76 -83.05 17.43
N PRO A 28 5.65 -82.42 17.03
CA PRO A 28 5.47 -82.00 15.63
C PRO A 28 6.71 -81.22 15.21
N PRO A 29 7.29 -81.45 14.02
CA PRO A 29 8.44 -80.68 13.58
C PRO A 29 8.10 -79.21 13.74
N ALA A 30 8.98 -78.47 14.45
CA ALA A 30 8.77 -77.06 14.72
C ALA A 30 8.37 -76.36 13.41
N PRO A 31 7.26 -75.59 13.38
CA PRO A 31 6.81 -74.96 12.16
C PRO A 31 7.96 -74.15 11.56
N GLY A 32 8.20 -74.33 10.25
CA GLY A 32 9.28 -73.63 9.56
C GLY A 32 9.16 -72.13 9.80
N SER A 33 10.25 -71.48 10.17
CA SER A 33 10.30 -70.02 10.32
C SER A 33 10.97 -69.41 9.09
N TYR A 34 10.42 -68.33 8.58
CA TYR A 34 10.89 -67.67 7.37
C TYR A 34 11.14 -66.18 7.62
N THR A 35 12.14 -65.62 6.94
CA THR A 35 12.47 -64.20 7.07
C THR A 35 11.54 -63.34 6.21
N VAL A 36 11.43 -62.07 6.60
CA VAL A 36 10.76 -61.03 5.82
C VAL A 36 11.81 -60.03 5.34
N GLY A 37 11.74 -59.67 4.07
CA GLY A 37 12.72 -58.83 3.40
C GLY A 37 12.17 -58.26 2.10
N GLY A 38 13.00 -57.47 1.44
CA GLY A 38 12.59 -56.67 0.32
C GLY A 38 13.71 -55.84 -0.27
N THR A 39 13.35 -54.81 -1.02
CA THR A 39 14.30 -53.86 -1.61
C THR A 39 13.95 -52.42 -1.24
N VAL A 40 14.98 -51.61 -1.00
CA VAL A 40 14.87 -50.15 -0.88
C VAL A 40 15.39 -49.49 -2.14
N SER A 41 14.65 -48.53 -2.66
CA SER A 41 15.01 -47.71 -3.83
C SER A 41 14.76 -46.23 -3.57
N GLY A 42 15.56 -45.36 -4.21
CA GLY A 42 15.45 -43.91 -4.09
C GLY A 42 15.90 -43.32 -2.74
N LEU A 43 16.52 -44.10 -1.85
CA LEU A 43 16.94 -43.66 -0.52
C LEU A 43 18.20 -42.79 -0.57
N GLU A 44 18.12 -41.59 0.00
CA GLU A 44 19.22 -40.69 0.30
C GLU A 44 19.23 -40.38 1.80
N GLY A 45 20.25 -40.82 2.51
CA GLY A 45 20.32 -40.72 3.98
C GLY A 45 19.83 -41.99 4.68
N SER A 46 19.22 -41.83 5.85
CA SER A 46 18.82 -42.96 6.72
C SER A 46 17.31 -43.18 6.76
N LEU A 47 16.90 -44.44 6.61
CA LEU A 47 15.53 -44.95 6.72
C LEU A 47 15.48 -45.97 7.86
N THR A 48 14.40 -45.99 8.64
CA THR A 48 14.13 -47.06 9.61
C THR A 48 12.81 -47.75 9.28
N LEU A 49 12.91 -49.06 9.06
CA LEU A 49 11.79 -49.97 8.84
C LEU A 49 11.44 -50.68 10.15
N GLN A 50 10.18 -51.10 10.31
CA GLN A 50 9.74 -51.88 11.45
C GLN A 50 8.93 -53.09 10.98
N LEU A 51 9.17 -54.26 11.59
CA LEU A 51 8.41 -55.49 11.40
C LEU A 51 7.50 -55.73 12.60
N ASN A 52 6.20 -55.89 12.36
CA ASN A 52 5.18 -56.27 13.35
C ASN A 52 5.20 -55.44 14.66
N GLY A 53 5.58 -54.16 14.59
CA GLY A 53 5.65 -53.27 15.76
C GLY A 53 6.82 -53.55 16.72
N ALA A 54 7.72 -54.49 16.41
CA ALA A 54 8.79 -54.92 17.30
C ALA A 54 10.18 -54.64 16.71
N GLN A 55 10.65 -55.49 15.78
CA GLN A 55 11.99 -55.35 15.22
C GLN A 55 12.10 -54.11 14.33
N THR A 56 13.09 -53.25 14.59
CA THR A 56 13.48 -52.16 13.68
C THR A 56 14.72 -52.51 12.88
N LEU A 57 14.80 -52.03 11.64
CA LEU A 57 15.93 -52.17 10.75
C LEU A 57 16.27 -50.83 10.08
N SER A 58 17.46 -50.29 10.36
CA SER A 58 17.93 -49.06 9.72
C SER A 58 18.70 -49.36 8.43
N ARG A 59 18.49 -48.53 7.41
CA ARG A 59 19.14 -48.57 6.10
C ARG A 59 19.71 -47.20 5.78
N SER A 60 20.92 -47.15 5.22
CA SER A 60 21.60 -45.92 4.81
C SER A 60 21.88 -45.85 3.31
N GLY A 61 21.20 -46.69 2.52
CA GLY A 61 21.37 -46.76 1.07
C GLY A 61 20.44 -47.79 0.43
N ASN A 62 20.36 -47.72 -0.89
CA ASN A 62 19.54 -48.60 -1.73
C ASN A 62 19.98 -50.07 -1.66
N GLY A 63 19.09 -50.97 -2.06
CA GLY A 63 19.37 -52.39 -2.22
C GLY A 63 18.49 -53.30 -1.35
N ALA A 64 18.82 -54.58 -1.33
CA ALA A 64 18.05 -55.57 -0.59
C ALA A 64 18.19 -55.39 0.93
N PHE A 65 17.12 -55.71 1.66
CA PHE A 65 17.09 -55.79 3.12
C PHE A 65 16.38 -57.07 3.57
N THR A 66 16.75 -57.57 4.74
CA THR A 66 16.11 -58.71 5.38
C THR A 66 16.08 -58.47 6.88
N PHE A 67 14.92 -58.63 7.51
CA PHE A 67 14.79 -58.65 8.96
C PHE A 67 15.40 -59.92 9.54
N THR A 68 16.07 -59.81 10.69
CA THR A 68 16.70 -60.99 11.31
C THR A 68 15.71 -61.84 12.10
N GLU A 69 14.58 -61.25 12.54
CA GLU A 69 13.47 -61.99 13.12
C GLU A 69 12.81 -62.83 12.04
N SER A 70 12.75 -64.14 12.27
CA SER A 70 12.03 -65.07 11.41
C SER A 70 10.64 -65.31 12.00
N LEU A 71 9.61 -65.24 11.17
CA LEU A 71 8.24 -65.46 11.60
C LEU A 71 7.84 -66.92 11.29
N PRO A 72 7.10 -67.60 12.20
CA PRO A 72 6.58 -68.94 11.93
C PRO A 72 5.72 -68.98 10.66
N ASP A 73 5.71 -70.10 9.94
CA ASP A 73 4.83 -70.29 8.79
C ASP A 73 3.38 -69.95 9.15
N LYS A 74 2.66 -69.37 8.18
CA LYS A 74 1.29 -68.84 8.35
C LYS A 74 1.14 -67.64 9.30
N SER A 75 2.22 -67.09 9.86
CA SER A 75 2.15 -65.82 10.60
C SER A 75 1.93 -64.63 9.67
N ARG A 76 1.25 -63.60 10.16
CA ARG A 76 1.12 -62.33 9.45
C ARG A 76 2.39 -61.49 9.62
N TYR A 77 2.75 -60.78 8.56
CA TYR A 77 3.80 -59.75 8.61
C TYR A 77 3.21 -58.39 8.24
N GLU A 78 3.76 -57.35 8.86
CA GLU A 78 3.52 -55.95 8.58
C GLU A 78 4.84 -55.19 8.65
N VAL A 79 5.24 -54.60 7.54
CA VAL A 79 6.43 -53.77 7.39
C VAL A 79 5.99 -52.33 7.23
N SER A 80 6.43 -51.47 8.14
CA SER A 80 6.13 -50.04 8.13
C SER A 80 7.41 -49.20 8.17
N VAL A 81 7.32 -47.94 7.72
CA VAL A 81 8.39 -46.95 7.88
C VAL A 81 8.14 -46.20 9.17
N THR A 82 9.09 -46.23 10.11
CA THR A 82 9.01 -45.51 11.39
C THR A 82 9.84 -44.24 11.41
N ALA A 83 10.83 -44.12 10.51
CA ALA A 83 11.55 -42.87 10.27
C ALA A 83 12.04 -42.82 8.81
N SER A 84 11.63 -41.79 8.07
CA SER A 84 12.19 -41.46 6.75
C SER A 84 13.33 -40.44 6.87
N PRO A 85 14.21 -40.32 5.85
CA PRO A 85 15.11 -39.17 5.77
C PRO A 85 14.33 -37.86 5.81
N GLY A 86 14.94 -36.80 6.37
CA GLY A 86 14.26 -35.50 6.51
C GLY A 86 13.69 -34.94 5.20
N GLU A 87 14.33 -35.25 4.08
CA GLU A 87 14.01 -34.71 2.74
C GLU A 87 13.36 -35.71 1.79
N GLN A 88 12.96 -36.88 2.30
CA GLN A 88 12.30 -37.90 1.50
C GLN A 88 11.07 -38.44 2.21
N GLU A 89 10.10 -38.88 1.42
CA GLU A 89 8.98 -39.67 1.88
C GLU A 89 9.13 -41.08 1.32
N CYS A 90 9.16 -42.08 2.21
CA CYS A 90 9.32 -43.48 1.83
C CYS A 90 8.00 -44.22 2.02
N THR A 91 7.54 -44.90 0.98
CA THR A 91 6.31 -45.69 0.98
C THR A 91 6.62 -47.18 0.87
N VAL A 92 5.81 -48.03 1.50
CA VAL A 92 5.97 -49.49 1.47
C VAL A 92 4.88 -50.10 0.58
N GLN A 93 5.26 -50.85 -0.44
CA GLN A 93 4.37 -51.72 -1.21
C GLN A 93 4.60 -53.18 -0.81
N ASN A 94 3.53 -53.97 -0.82
CA ASN A 94 3.50 -55.34 -0.31
C ASN A 94 3.99 -55.46 1.14
N GLY A 95 3.85 -54.40 1.92
CA GLY A 95 4.31 -54.34 3.31
C GLY A 95 3.53 -55.27 4.25
N THR A 96 2.36 -55.75 3.87
CA THR A 96 1.56 -56.68 4.66
C THR A 96 1.31 -57.99 3.92
N GLY A 97 1.19 -59.09 4.65
CA GLY A 97 0.88 -60.39 4.08
C GLY A 97 0.99 -61.54 5.08
N GLN A 98 1.01 -62.76 4.58
CA GLN A 98 1.19 -63.99 5.37
C GLN A 98 2.40 -64.75 4.86
N VAL A 99 3.23 -65.25 5.79
CA VAL A 99 4.31 -66.17 5.46
C VAL A 99 3.71 -67.49 4.96
N SER A 100 4.20 -68.02 3.83
CA SER A 100 3.69 -69.26 3.25
C SER A 100 4.80 -70.12 2.66
N GLY A 101 5.49 -70.85 3.52
CA GLY A 101 6.45 -71.90 3.14
C GLY A 101 7.78 -71.42 2.54
N ALA A 102 8.04 -70.10 2.51
CA ALA A 102 9.27 -69.50 2.00
C ALA A 102 9.52 -68.11 2.59
N ASN A 103 10.77 -67.62 2.48
CA ASN A 103 11.13 -66.24 2.84
C ASN A 103 10.35 -65.24 1.98
N VAL A 104 9.82 -64.21 2.62
CA VAL A 104 9.16 -63.10 1.94
C VAL A 104 10.24 -62.13 1.46
N THR A 105 10.38 -61.95 0.15
CA THR A 105 11.35 -61.01 -0.45
C THR A 105 10.68 -59.94 -1.31
N SER A 106 9.35 -59.87 -1.29
CA SER A 106 8.51 -59.08 -2.20
C SER A 106 8.20 -57.67 -1.70
N VAL A 107 8.61 -57.31 -0.48
CA VAL A 107 8.40 -55.97 0.09
C VAL A 107 9.21 -54.96 -0.71
N GLN A 108 8.58 -53.87 -1.15
CA GLN A 108 9.26 -52.80 -1.89
C GLN A 108 9.13 -51.50 -1.10
N VAL A 109 10.25 -50.84 -0.85
CA VAL A 109 10.30 -49.53 -0.23
C VAL A 109 10.82 -48.53 -1.25
N SER A 110 9.99 -47.53 -1.55
CA SER A 110 10.29 -46.50 -2.53
C SER A 110 10.31 -45.14 -1.84
N CYS A 111 11.47 -44.49 -1.85
CA CYS A 111 11.68 -43.16 -1.31
C CYS A 111 11.67 -42.13 -2.44
N THR A 112 10.89 -41.06 -2.27
CA THR A 112 10.84 -39.92 -3.19
C THR A 112 11.14 -38.64 -2.46
N GLU A 113 11.86 -37.72 -3.10
CA GLU A 113 12.16 -36.40 -2.53
C GLU A 113 10.88 -35.63 -2.20
N ARG A 114 10.91 -34.89 -1.08
CA ARG A 114 9.87 -33.93 -0.75
C ARG A 114 9.97 -32.73 -1.68
N THR A 115 8.81 -32.26 -2.10
CA THR A 115 8.68 -31.02 -2.89
C THR A 115 7.83 -30.01 -2.12
N TYR A 116 8.06 -28.74 -2.40
CA TYR A 116 7.46 -27.60 -1.68
C TYR A 116 6.84 -26.62 -2.65
N THR A 117 5.79 -25.92 -2.21
CA THR A 117 5.17 -24.88 -3.02
C THR A 117 5.97 -23.59 -2.97
N VAL A 118 5.94 -22.82 -4.06
CA VAL A 118 6.34 -21.41 -4.06
C VAL A 118 5.10 -20.57 -4.28
N GLY A 119 4.90 -19.56 -3.45
CA GLY A 119 3.68 -18.77 -3.41
C GLY A 119 3.81 -17.57 -2.50
N GLY A 120 2.67 -16.92 -2.25
CA GLY A 120 2.64 -15.66 -1.52
C GLY A 120 1.28 -15.00 -1.53
N THR A 121 1.25 -13.69 -1.34
CA THR A 121 0.03 -12.87 -1.48
C THR A 121 0.21 -11.81 -2.55
N ALA A 122 -0.87 -11.52 -3.27
CA ALA A 122 -0.94 -10.44 -4.24
C ALA A 122 -2.09 -9.49 -3.87
N GLU A 123 -1.85 -8.19 -3.87
CA GLU A 123 -2.77 -7.19 -3.32
C GLU A 123 -2.81 -5.91 -4.18
N GLY A 124 -3.96 -5.24 -4.19
CA GLY A 124 -4.10 -3.87 -4.75
C GLY A 124 -4.26 -3.78 -6.26
N PHE A 125 -4.83 -4.81 -6.91
CA PHE A 125 -5.06 -4.78 -8.36
C PHE A 125 -6.45 -5.25 -8.77
N THR A 126 -6.88 -4.75 -9.92
CA THR A 126 -8.01 -5.26 -10.71
C THR A 126 -7.51 -5.79 -12.06
N GLY A 127 -8.29 -6.64 -12.73
CA GLY A 127 -7.87 -7.27 -13.98
C GLY A 127 -6.92 -8.44 -13.72
N THR A 128 -5.98 -8.69 -14.64
CA THR A 128 -5.13 -9.89 -14.60
C THR A 128 -3.66 -9.53 -14.34
N LEU A 129 -3.11 -10.02 -13.24
CA LEU A 129 -1.67 -10.05 -12.96
C LEU A 129 -1.11 -11.41 -13.41
N GLN A 130 -0.03 -11.43 -14.19
CA GLN A 130 0.69 -12.67 -14.49
C GLN A 130 2.03 -12.69 -13.78
N LEU A 131 2.23 -13.68 -12.92
CA LEU A 131 3.50 -14.00 -12.28
C LEU A 131 4.17 -15.15 -13.02
N ARG A 132 5.50 -15.25 -12.94
CA ARG A 132 6.25 -16.35 -13.54
C ARG A 132 7.30 -16.89 -12.58
N LEU A 133 7.33 -18.21 -12.42
CA LEU A 133 8.31 -18.92 -11.62
C LEU A 133 9.43 -19.46 -12.51
N ASN A 134 10.67 -19.17 -12.12
CA ASN A 134 11.90 -19.66 -12.74
C ASN A 134 11.97 -19.47 -14.26
N GLY A 135 11.32 -18.41 -14.78
CA GLY A 135 11.27 -18.09 -16.20
C GLY A 135 10.44 -19.04 -17.07
N THR A 136 9.76 -20.03 -16.49
CA THR A 136 9.11 -21.12 -17.26
C THR A 136 7.62 -21.25 -16.98
N GLU A 137 7.19 -21.24 -15.72
CA GLU A 137 5.78 -21.44 -15.35
C GLU A 137 5.10 -20.10 -15.09
N SER A 138 4.04 -19.79 -15.84
CA SER A 138 3.22 -18.60 -15.60
C SER A 138 1.96 -18.93 -14.79
N LEU A 139 1.61 -18.03 -13.87
CA LEU A 139 0.41 -18.07 -13.06
C LEU A 139 -0.38 -16.77 -13.24
N SER A 140 -1.62 -16.88 -13.70
CA SER A 140 -2.54 -15.74 -13.86
C SER A 140 -3.42 -15.57 -12.62
N LEU A 141 -3.39 -14.38 -12.03
CA LEU A 141 -4.20 -13.98 -10.88
C LEU A 141 -5.22 -12.94 -11.33
N THR A 142 -6.50 -13.14 -11.00
CA THR A 142 -7.61 -12.24 -11.36
C THR A 142 -8.20 -11.48 -10.17
N ALA A 143 -7.71 -11.76 -8.97
CA ALA A 143 -8.13 -11.12 -7.73
C ALA A 143 -6.98 -11.10 -6.73
N SER A 144 -7.04 -10.14 -5.80
CA SER A 144 -6.13 -10.09 -4.65
C SER A 144 -6.35 -11.30 -3.73
N GLY A 145 -5.29 -11.79 -3.10
CA GLY A 145 -5.34 -12.93 -2.19
C GLY A 145 -4.07 -13.78 -2.22
N PRO A 146 -4.09 -14.93 -1.51
CA PRO A 146 -3.00 -15.88 -1.54
C PRO A 146 -2.91 -16.59 -2.89
N PHE A 147 -1.69 -16.92 -3.32
CA PHE A 147 -1.42 -17.70 -4.51
C PHE A 147 -0.31 -18.73 -4.26
N ALA A 148 -0.31 -19.79 -5.05
CA ALA A 148 0.80 -20.75 -5.12
C ALA A 148 0.95 -21.24 -6.56
N PHE A 149 2.18 -21.36 -7.01
CA PHE A 149 2.50 -21.99 -8.28
C PHE A 149 2.20 -23.50 -8.21
N PRO A 150 1.55 -24.09 -9.24
CA PRO A 150 1.34 -25.52 -9.31
C PRO A 150 2.63 -26.35 -9.27
N ALA A 151 3.71 -25.90 -9.94
CA ALA A 151 4.97 -26.64 -9.92
C ALA A 151 5.64 -26.58 -8.54
N ARG A 152 5.80 -27.75 -7.94
CA ARG A 152 6.49 -27.91 -6.65
C ARG A 152 8.00 -28.00 -6.87
N GLN A 153 8.75 -27.34 -5.99
CA GLN A 153 10.21 -27.23 -6.07
C GLN A 153 10.89 -28.13 -5.03
N LYS A 154 12.07 -28.64 -5.37
CA LYS A 154 12.88 -29.47 -4.47
C LYS A 154 13.50 -28.61 -3.38
N ARG A 155 13.80 -29.17 -2.21
CA ARG A 155 14.60 -28.44 -1.22
C ARG A 155 16.00 -28.14 -1.76
N GLY A 156 16.54 -26.98 -1.40
CA GLY A 156 17.86 -26.54 -1.84
C GLY A 156 17.88 -25.97 -3.25
N SER A 157 16.83 -26.14 -4.06
CA SER A 157 16.73 -25.45 -5.35
C SER A 157 16.50 -23.96 -5.13
N THR A 158 17.00 -23.15 -6.06
CA THR A 158 16.67 -21.73 -6.09
C THR A 158 15.28 -21.52 -6.68
N TYR A 159 14.59 -20.48 -6.23
CA TYR A 159 13.40 -19.97 -6.88
C TYR A 159 13.59 -18.49 -7.23
N ALA A 160 12.96 -18.06 -8.32
CA ALA A 160 12.84 -16.67 -8.71
C ALA A 160 11.44 -16.45 -9.30
N VAL A 161 10.71 -15.49 -8.76
CA VAL A 161 9.40 -15.05 -9.23
C VAL A 161 9.56 -13.69 -9.88
N ASP A 162 9.06 -13.56 -11.11
CA ASP A 162 9.00 -12.30 -11.84
C ASP A 162 7.57 -11.96 -12.26
N ILE A 163 7.33 -10.70 -12.61
CA ILE A 163 6.05 -10.25 -13.16
C ILE A 163 6.13 -10.41 -14.68
N ALA A 164 5.39 -11.39 -15.21
CA ALA A 164 5.30 -11.61 -16.65
C ALA A 164 4.39 -10.59 -17.34
N ALA A 165 3.33 -10.13 -16.67
CA ALA A 165 2.46 -9.07 -17.16
C ALA A 165 1.83 -8.28 -16.01
N GLN A 166 1.87 -6.95 -16.11
CA GLN A 166 1.20 -6.04 -15.18
C GLN A 166 -0.32 -6.03 -15.43
N PRO A 167 -1.15 -5.90 -14.39
CA PRO A 167 -2.58 -5.64 -14.57
C PRO A 167 -2.81 -4.28 -15.23
N GLN A 168 -3.87 -4.15 -16.02
CA GLN A 168 -4.23 -2.88 -16.65
C GLN A 168 -4.44 -1.79 -15.59
N GLY A 169 -3.88 -0.60 -15.85
CA GLY A 169 -3.99 0.57 -14.95
C GLY A 169 -3.25 0.43 -13.61
N HIS A 170 -2.41 -0.59 -13.45
CA HIS A 170 -1.68 -0.86 -12.21
C HIS A 170 -0.22 -1.19 -12.50
N ARG A 171 0.63 -0.97 -11.50
CA ARG A 171 2.02 -1.43 -11.49
C ARG A 171 2.32 -2.14 -10.18
N CYS A 172 2.63 -3.42 -10.29
CA CYS A 172 3.01 -4.30 -9.19
C CYS A 172 4.52 -4.33 -9.01
N THR A 173 4.93 -4.47 -7.76
CA THR A 173 6.31 -4.74 -7.32
C THR A 173 6.32 -6.02 -6.49
N LEU A 174 7.46 -6.74 -6.49
CA LEU A 174 7.62 -7.97 -5.74
C LEU A 174 8.64 -7.80 -4.61
N THR A 175 8.35 -8.38 -3.45
CA THR A 175 9.33 -8.62 -2.37
C THR A 175 9.36 -10.11 -2.01
N GLY A 176 10.49 -10.59 -1.47
CA GLY A 176 10.69 -12.02 -1.19
C GLY A 176 10.70 -12.91 -2.45
N ALA A 177 10.88 -12.30 -3.62
CA ALA A 177 10.66 -12.91 -4.92
C ALA A 177 11.75 -13.90 -5.36
N SER A 178 12.86 -14.00 -4.63
CA SER A 178 13.91 -14.98 -4.93
C SER A 178 14.52 -15.53 -3.64
N GLY A 179 15.09 -16.73 -3.73
CA GLY A 179 15.72 -17.39 -2.60
C GLY A 179 15.98 -18.87 -2.85
N THR A 180 16.20 -19.61 -1.77
CA THR A 180 16.37 -21.08 -1.78
C THR A 180 15.21 -21.73 -1.05
N VAL A 181 14.69 -22.81 -1.63
CA VAL A 181 13.58 -23.56 -1.04
C VAL A 181 14.08 -24.33 0.18
N ALA A 182 13.61 -23.97 1.36
CA ALA A 182 13.88 -24.68 2.62
C ALA A 182 12.64 -25.38 3.21
N GLY A 183 11.48 -25.15 2.59
CA GLY A 183 10.13 -25.51 2.99
C GLY A 183 9.13 -24.88 2.01
N ASN A 184 7.83 -24.86 2.34
CA ASN A 184 6.86 -24.08 1.56
C ASN A 184 7.26 -22.60 1.63
N VAL A 185 7.36 -21.95 0.47
CA VAL A 185 7.62 -20.51 0.37
C VAL A 185 6.27 -19.82 0.21
N ASP A 186 5.89 -19.04 1.22
CA ASP A 186 4.68 -18.21 1.24
C ASP A 186 5.02 -16.73 1.45
N THR A 187 6.29 -16.36 1.32
CA THR A 187 6.85 -15.04 1.64
C THR A 187 6.87 -14.08 0.46
N VAL A 188 6.52 -14.53 -0.75
CA VAL A 188 6.42 -13.62 -1.90
C VAL A 188 5.27 -12.64 -1.64
N ARG A 189 5.52 -11.35 -1.84
CA ARG A 189 4.47 -10.33 -1.78
C ARG A 189 4.46 -9.56 -3.09
N ALA A 190 3.31 -9.53 -3.75
CA ALA A 190 3.07 -8.67 -4.91
C ALA A 190 2.16 -7.52 -4.49
N ILE A 191 2.71 -6.31 -4.44
CA ILE A 191 1.95 -5.11 -4.08
C ILE A 191 1.77 -4.28 -5.34
N CYS A 192 0.52 -4.10 -5.73
CA CYS A 192 0.12 -3.33 -6.90
C CYS A 192 -0.46 -1.98 -6.48
N THR A 193 -0.09 -0.92 -7.19
CA THR A 193 -0.68 0.40 -7.02
C THR A 193 -1.23 0.88 -8.35
N PRO A 194 -2.25 1.77 -8.36
CA PRO A 194 -2.67 2.44 -9.58
C PRO A 194 -1.48 3.09 -10.30
N TRP A 195 -1.48 2.96 -11.62
CA TRP A 195 -0.44 3.49 -12.50
C TRP A 195 -1.09 4.34 -13.58
N PHE A 196 -0.68 5.60 -13.66
CA PHE A 196 -1.19 6.55 -14.64
C PHE A 196 -0.22 6.64 -15.81
N ALA A 197 -0.65 6.16 -16.97
CA ALA A 197 0.11 6.09 -18.21
C ALA A 197 -0.19 7.28 -19.14
N PHE A 198 -0.24 8.49 -18.58
CA PHE A 198 -0.47 9.70 -19.37
C PHE A 198 0.59 9.91 -20.43
N THR A 199 0.19 10.46 -21.58
CA THR A 199 1.12 11.00 -22.58
C THR A 199 1.26 12.51 -22.42
N SER A 200 2.42 13.07 -22.80
CA SER A 200 2.60 14.52 -22.74
C SER A 200 1.58 15.23 -23.62
N PHE A 201 1.06 16.35 -23.12
CA PHE A 201 0.03 17.17 -23.77
C PHE A 201 -1.29 16.41 -24.06
N GLN A 202 -1.61 15.37 -23.28
CA GLN A 202 -2.89 14.67 -23.38
C GLN A 202 -4.08 15.59 -23.09
N SER A 203 -5.21 15.37 -23.78
CA SER A 203 -6.48 16.05 -23.50
C SER A 203 -7.18 15.50 -22.27
N ALA A 204 -7.77 16.39 -21.48
CA ALA A 204 -8.80 16.05 -20.51
C ALA A 204 -10.04 15.46 -21.21
N ARG A 205 -10.73 14.56 -20.52
CA ARG A 205 -11.97 13.93 -20.98
C ARG A 205 -13.21 14.70 -20.59
N ARG A 206 -13.16 15.39 -19.45
CA ARG A 206 -14.31 16.13 -18.90
C ARG A 206 -13.88 17.46 -18.30
N VAL A 207 -14.84 18.38 -18.24
CA VAL A 207 -14.72 19.68 -17.58
C VAL A 207 -15.92 19.92 -16.67
N LEU A 208 -15.66 20.30 -15.41
CA LEU A 208 -16.68 20.71 -14.45
C LEU A 208 -16.56 22.21 -14.18
N GLY A 209 -17.68 22.84 -13.81
CA GLY A 209 -17.77 24.29 -13.59
C GLY A 209 -17.97 25.12 -14.85
N GLN A 210 -17.62 24.57 -16.02
CA GLN A 210 -17.78 25.20 -17.32
C GLN A 210 -18.63 24.35 -18.26
N LYS A 211 -19.23 25.00 -19.27
CA LYS A 211 -20.07 24.34 -20.29
C LYS A 211 -19.27 23.40 -21.19
N ASP A 212 -18.05 23.80 -21.51
CA ASP A 212 -17.13 23.10 -22.39
C ASP A 212 -15.68 23.52 -22.10
N PHE A 213 -14.74 23.00 -22.90
CA PHE A 213 -13.31 23.24 -22.70
C PHE A 213 -12.82 24.62 -23.17
N THR A 214 -13.69 25.43 -23.80
CA THR A 214 -13.34 26.73 -24.40
C THR A 214 -13.87 27.93 -23.62
N HIS A 215 -14.69 27.69 -22.58
CA HIS A 215 -15.15 28.72 -21.66
C HIS A 215 -14.34 28.72 -20.37
N ASN A 216 -14.18 29.91 -19.77
CA ASN A 216 -13.35 30.11 -18.59
C ASN A 216 -13.79 31.27 -17.68
N SER A 217 -14.95 31.86 -17.93
CA SER A 217 -15.46 32.95 -17.09
C SER A 217 -15.89 32.41 -15.72
N PRO A 218 -15.62 33.14 -14.62
CA PRO A 218 -16.21 32.86 -13.31
C PRO A 218 -17.71 32.65 -13.43
N ASP A 219 -18.22 31.61 -12.80
CA ASP A 219 -19.64 31.26 -12.84
C ASP A 219 -20.27 31.17 -14.24
N GLN A 220 -19.46 30.82 -15.24
CA GLN A 220 -19.84 30.82 -16.66
C GLN A 220 -20.34 32.19 -17.17
N GLY A 221 -19.92 33.27 -16.51
CA GLY A 221 -20.35 34.65 -16.77
C GLY A 221 -21.69 35.03 -16.13
N GLY A 222 -22.26 34.15 -15.30
CA GLY A 222 -23.53 34.36 -14.60
C GLY A 222 -23.36 34.52 -13.09
N THR A 223 -24.35 34.04 -12.34
CA THR A 223 -24.31 33.94 -10.87
C THR A 223 -23.88 32.54 -10.46
N ALA A 224 -23.27 32.42 -9.28
CA ALA A 224 -22.98 31.12 -8.65
C ALA A 224 -24.19 30.18 -8.69
N GLY A 225 -23.94 28.92 -9.02
CA GLY A 225 -24.93 27.85 -9.08
C GLY A 225 -24.30 26.47 -8.91
N ALA A 226 -25.14 25.43 -8.97
CA ALA A 226 -24.68 24.05 -8.76
C ALA A 226 -23.79 23.51 -9.89
N GLN A 227 -23.82 24.13 -11.08
CA GLN A 227 -23.06 23.69 -12.26
C GLN A 227 -21.83 24.56 -12.55
N THR A 228 -21.61 25.59 -11.74
CA THR A 228 -20.63 26.62 -12.01
C THR A 228 -19.50 26.57 -10.98
N LEU A 229 -18.31 26.96 -11.41
CA LEU A 229 -17.17 27.16 -10.52
C LEU A 229 -16.68 28.61 -10.64
N ASN A 230 -16.23 29.16 -9.53
CA ASN A 230 -15.52 30.42 -9.43
C ASN A 230 -14.30 30.23 -8.52
N GLY A 231 -13.11 30.35 -9.11
CA GLY A 231 -11.85 30.11 -8.42
C GLY A 231 -11.75 28.75 -7.72
N PRO A 232 -11.88 27.60 -8.44
CA PRO A 232 -11.61 26.31 -7.83
C PRO A 232 -10.13 26.24 -7.46
N TRP A 233 -9.83 26.35 -6.18
CA TRP A 233 -8.47 26.49 -5.66
C TRP A 233 -8.16 25.38 -4.66
N GLY A 234 -6.92 24.92 -4.64
CA GLY A 234 -6.52 23.78 -3.82
C GLY A 234 -7.02 22.44 -4.36
N SER A 235 -6.60 21.36 -3.71
CA SER A 235 -6.87 19.99 -4.15
C SER A 235 -8.31 19.56 -3.85
N PRO A 236 -9.06 19.05 -4.85
CA PRO A 236 -10.36 18.44 -4.60
C PRO A 236 -10.17 17.06 -3.94
N VAL A 237 -11.25 16.51 -3.38
CA VAL A 237 -11.23 15.17 -2.77
C VAL A 237 -12.25 14.28 -3.42
N PHE A 238 -11.85 13.07 -3.79
CA PHE A 238 -12.77 11.98 -4.08
C PHE A 238 -12.62 10.89 -3.02
N ALA A 239 -13.64 10.72 -2.18
CA ALA A 239 -13.62 9.80 -1.04
C ALA A 239 -14.98 9.12 -0.83
N GLY A 240 -14.96 7.83 -0.48
CA GLY A 240 -16.15 7.00 -0.54
C GLY A 240 -16.63 6.95 -1.98
N ASP A 241 -17.76 7.62 -2.25
CA ASP A 241 -18.29 7.87 -3.59
C ASP A 241 -18.65 9.35 -3.75
N THR A 242 -17.92 10.27 -3.13
CA THR A 242 -18.25 11.70 -3.15
C THR A 242 -17.06 12.53 -3.58
N LEU A 243 -17.28 13.40 -4.57
CA LEU A 243 -16.32 14.41 -4.99
C LEU A 243 -16.65 15.74 -4.30
N TYR A 244 -15.65 16.33 -3.66
CA TYR A 244 -15.71 17.64 -3.02
C TYR A 244 -14.78 18.59 -3.78
N ILE A 245 -15.31 19.72 -4.24
CA ILE A 245 -14.55 20.74 -4.95
C ILE A 245 -14.56 22.03 -4.12
N PRO A 246 -13.42 22.46 -3.58
CA PRO A 246 -13.30 23.78 -2.96
C PRO A 246 -13.39 24.90 -4.00
N GLU A 247 -14.19 25.91 -3.70
CA GLU A 247 -14.28 27.17 -4.45
C GLU A 247 -13.90 28.33 -3.54
N LEU A 248 -12.70 28.84 -3.77
CA LEU A 248 -12.11 29.90 -2.96
C LEU A 248 -12.93 31.19 -3.06
N ASP A 249 -13.24 31.62 -4.29
CA ASP A 249 -13.92 32.89 -4.53
C ASP A 249 -15.42 32.85 -4.20
N SER A 250 -16.01 31.65 -4.11
CA SER A 250 -17.40 31.43 -3.71
C SER A 250 -17.57 31.03 -2.24
N ASN A 251 -16.49 30.96 -1.45
CA ASN A 251 -16.51 30.62 -0.03
C ASN A 251 -17.30 29.33 0.29
N ARG A 252 -17.12 28.28 -0.52
CA ARG A 252 -17.93 27.05 -0.42
C ARG A 252 -17.20 25.80 -0.91
N ILE A 253 -17.75 24.64 -0.58
CA ILE A 253 -17.39 23.36 -1.19
C ILE A 253 -18.60 22.82 -1.95
N LEU A 254 -18.44 22.48 -3.23
CA LEU A 254 -19.46 21.73 -3.98
C LEU A 254 -19.27 20.23 -3.82
N GLY A 255 -20.34 19.52 -3.49
CA GLY A 255 -20.36 18.07 -3.33
C GLY A 255 -21.11 17.37 -4.46
N PHE A 256 -20.51 16.32 -5.03
CA PHE A 256 -21.08 15.50 -6.10
C PHE A 256 -21.14 14.04 -5.67
N ASN A 257 -22.26 13.38 -5.96
CA ASN A 257 -22.43 11.94 -5.76
C ASN A 257 -21.77 11.22 -6.94
N GLY A 258 -20.58 10.70 -6.71
CA GLY A 258 -19.69 10.09 -7.69
C GLY A 258 -18.84 11.10 -8.45
N LEU A 259 -17.89 10.59 -9.23
CA LEU A 259 -17.20 11.39 -10.24
C LEU A 259 -18.17 11.69 -11.40
N PRO A 260 -18.45 12.96 -11.72
CA PRO A 260 -19.42 13.28 -12.75
C PRO A 260 -19.06 12.72 -14.12
N THR A 261 -20.02 12.14 -14.83
CA THR A 261 -19.81 11.43 -16.11
C THR A 261 -19.96 12.32 -17.35
N GLN A 262 -20.37 13.59 -17.17
CA GLN A 262 -20.59 14.55 -18.25
C GLN A 262 -20.08 15.94 -17.89
N ASN A 263 -19.84 16.76 -18.91
CA ASN A 263 -19.44 18.17 -18.71
C ASN A 263 -20.55 18.97 -18.03
N GLY A 264 -20.16 19.95 -17.22
CA GLY A 264 -21.12 20.89 -16.59
C GLY A 264 -22.15 20.21 -15.67
N ALA A 265 -21.82 19.05 -15.11
CA ALA A 265 -22.69 18.37 -14.15
C ALA A 265 -23.01 19.28 -12.94
N ALA A 266 -24.22 19.13 -12.41
CA ALA A 266 -24.65 19.86 -11.21
C ALA A 266 -24.19 19.13 -9.94
N ALA A 267 -23.69 19.90 -8.99
CA ALA A 267 -23.44 19.46 -7.62
C ALA A 267 -24.76 19.05 -6.94
N ASN A 268 -24.66 18.07 -6.05
CA ASN A 268 -25.78 17.53 -5.28
C ASN A 268 -25.99 18.28 -3.96
N PHE A 269 -24.93 18.87 -3.40
CA PHE A 269 -25.00 19.64 -2.16
C PHE A 269 -23.88 20.68 -2.09
N VAL A 270 -23.97 21.57 -1.10
CA VAL A 270 -22.98 22.62 -0.83
C VAL A 270 -22.66 22.69 0.66
N LEU A 271 -21.38 22.84 1.00
CA LEU A 271 -20.91 23.13 2.36
C LEU A 271 -20.37 24.56 2.42
N GLY A 272 -20.38 25.18 3.61
CA GLY A 272 -19.95 26.56 3.80
C GLY A 272 -21.03 27.62 3.51
N GLN A 273 -22.09 27.24 2.79
CA GLN A 273 -23.14 28.16 2.34
C GLN A 273 -24.54 27.57 2.55
N PRO A 274 -25.58 28.42 2.73
CA PRO A 274 -26.96 27.94 2.88
C PRO A 274 -27.57 27.40 1.58
N ASN A 275 -27.02 27.77 0.42
CA ASN A 275 -27.51 27.37 -0.91
C ASN A 275 -26.42 27.55 -1.98
N PHE A 276 -26.71 27.13 -3.22
CA PHE A 276 -25.77 27.21 -4.34
C PHE A 276 -25.57 28.62 -4.93
N THR A 277 -26.23 29.66 -4.42
CA THR A 277 -26.12 31.02 -4.99
C THR A 277 -25.49 32.01 -4.01
N SER A 278 -25.38 31.65 -2.74
CA SER A 278 -24.72 32.45 -1.70
C SER A 278 -23.21 32.22 -1.77
N THR A 279 -22.45 33.31 -1.63
CA THR A 279 -21.00 33.31 -1.78
C THR A 279 -20.29 34.18 -0.73
N ALA A 280 -21.02 34.66 0.28
CA ALA A 280 -20.45 35.53 1.30
C ALA A 280 -19.48 34.74 2.20
N GLU A 281 -18.36 35.34 2.58
CA GLU A 281 -17.48 34.76 3.58
C GLU A 281 -18.22 34.57 4.92
N GLY A 282 -17.87 33.52 5.64
CA GLY A 282 -18.47 33.21 6.93
C GLY A 282 -17.49 32.57 7.89
N GLY A 283 -17.57 32.95 9.17
CA GLY A 283 -16.92 32.26 10.28
C GLY A 283 -17.88 31.28 10.97
N GLY A 284 -17.60 30.99 12.24
CA GLY A 284 -18.43 30.10 13.05
C GLY A 284 -18.37 28.64 12.58
N ARG A 285 -19.30 27.82 13.07
CA ARG A 285 -19.24 26.36 12.86
C ARG A 285 -19.40 25.91 11.42
N THR A 286 -20.22 26.57 10.62
CA THR A 286 -20.57 26.10 9.26
C THR A 286 -20.16 27.05 8.14
N GLY A 287 -19.73 28.26 8.46
CA GLY A 287 -19.24 29.22 7.46
C GLY A 287 -17.83 28.85 6.99
N LEU A 288 -17.53 29.19 5.73
CA LEU A 288 -16.20 29.13 5.15
C LEU A 288 -15.79 30.52 4.65
N SER A 289 -14.49 30.80 4.67
CA SER A 289 -13.84 31.95 4.07
C SER A 289 -12.62 31.47 3.28
N SER A 290 -12.69 31.58 1.95
CA SER A 290 -11.66 31.16 1.01
C SER A 290 -11.17 29.72 1.22
N PRO A 291 -12.05 28.70 1.17
CA PRO A 291 -11.61 27.32 1.39
C PRO A 291 -10.65 26.86 0.28
N GLU A 292 -9.63 26.10 0.67
CA GLU A 292 -8.59 25.58 -0.25
C GLU A 292 -8.46 24.06 -0.17
N GLY A 293 -7.24 23.53 0.01
CA GLY A 293 -6.93 22.11 -0.01
C GLY A 293 -7.80 21.30 0.94
N SER A 294 -8.22 20.14 0.45
CA SER A 294 -9.01 19.20 1.23
C SER A 294 -8.41 17.80 1.13
N SER A 295 -8.63 16.98 2.17
CA SER A 295 -8.14 15.60 2.20
C SER A 295 -9.06 14.67 2.99
N SER A 296 -8.90 13.37 2.77
CA SER A 296 -9.74 12.34 3.38
C SER A 296 -8.99 11.04 3.52
N ASP A 297 -9.23 10.36 4.64
CA ASP A 297 -8.79 8.99 4.92
C ASP A 297 -9.80 7.92 4.47
N GLY A 298 -10.84 8.31 3.72
CA GLY A 298 -11.94 7.46 3.27
C GLY A 298 -13.16 7.46 4.19
N THR A 299 -13.04 7.96 5.42
CA THR A 299 -14.16 8.05 6.38
C THR A 299 -14.44 9.49 6.83
N ARG A 300 -13.38 10.29 6.92
CA ARG A 300 -13.40 11.68 7.38
C ARG A 300 -13.05 12.62 6.24
N LEU A 301 -13.50 13.86 6.33
CA LEU A 301 -13.11 14.94 5.42
C LEU A 301 -12.46 16.05 6.23
N ALA A 302 -11.28 16.50 5.83
CA ALA A 302 -10.65 17.71 6.33
C ALA A 302 -10.62 18.76 5.22
N VAL A 303 -11.00 20.00 5.54
CA VAL A 303 -11.03 21.13 4.61
C VAL A 303 -10.29 22.30 5.24
N VAL A 304 -9.32 22.84 4.50
CA VAL A 304 -8.67 24.10 4.84
C VAL A 304 -9.66 25.24 4.64
N ASP A 305 -9.88 26.02 5.69
CA ASP A 305 -10.70 27.23 5.70
C ASP A 305 -9.78 28.44 5.90
N LYS A 306 -9.07 28.80 4.82
CA LYS A 306 -7.87 29.65 4.85
C LYS A 306 -8.12 31.01 5.48
N GLY A 307 -9.19 31.70 5.07
CA GLY A 307 -9.53 33.04 5.55
C GLY A 307 -9.83 33.07 7.05
N ASN A 308 -10.23 31.92 7.61
CA ASN A 308 -10.49 31.74 9.04
C ASN A 308 -9.32 31.09 9.80
N ASN A 309 -8.14 30.94 9.18
CA ASN A 309 -6.92 30.39 9.80
C ASN A 309 -7.14 29.03 10.48
N ARG A 310 -7.88 28.11 9.84
CA ARG A 310 -8.26 26.83 10.45
C ARG A 310 -8.43 25.70 9.44
N VAL A 311 -8.53 24.48 9.97
CA VAL A 311 -9.01 23.31 9.23
C VAL A 311 -10.26 22.79 9.91
N LEU A 312 -11.34 22.61 9.14
CA LEU A 312 -12.58 21.99 9.59
C LEU A 312 -12.57 20.51 9.24
N VAL A 313 -13.00 19.68 10.19
CA VAL A 313 -13.03 18.22 10.01
C VAL A 313 -14.42 17.67 10.29
N TRP A 314 -14.91 16.88 9.34
CA TRP A 314 -16.09 16.03 9.49
C TRP A 314 -15.63 14.60 9.78
N ASN A 315 -16.10 14.03 10.89
CA ASN A 315 -15.79 12.66 11.27
C ASN A 315 -16.51 11.62 10.40
N THR A 316 -17.56 12.06 9.69
CA THR A 316 -18.27 11.30 8.67
C THR A 316 -18.31 12.12 7.39
N LEU A 317 -18.03 11.50 6.24
CA LEU A 317 -18.15 12.15 4.93
C LEU A 317 -19.52 12.85 4.75
N PRO A 318 -19.55 14.17 4.51
CA PRO A 318 -20.80 14.90 4.29
C PRO A 318 -21.50 14.47 2.99
N ALA A 319 -22.79 14.16 3.05
CA ALA A 319 -23.58 13.77 1.87
C ALA A 319 -24.76 14.73 1.58
N SER A 320 -24.88 15.82 2.34
CA SER A 320 -25.96 16.79 2.20
C SER A 320 -25.52 18.19 2.68
N SER A 321 -26.23 19.21 2.21
CA SER A 321 -25.97 20.59 2.60
C SER A 321 -26.19 20.81 4.10
N ALA A 322 -25.56 21.84 4.66
CA ALA A 322 -25.63 22.20 6.07
C ALA A 322 -25.14 21.11 7.05
N SER A 323 -24.38 20.12 6.58
CA SER A 323 -23.68 19.17 7.45
C SER A 323 -22.60 19.91 8.27
N PRO A 324 -22.71 20.01 9.60
CA PRO A 324 -21.72 20.73 10.40
C PRO A 324 -20.45 19.90 10.61
N PRO A 325 -19.26 20.52 10.66
CA PRO A 325 -18.04 19.84 11.07
C PRO A 325 -18.08 19.47 12.56
N ASP A 326 -17.29 18.47 12.90
CA ASP A 326 -17.18 17.89 14.25
C ASP A 326 -15.97 18.43 15.01
N LEU A 327 -14.92 18.83 14.30
CA LEU A 327 -13.66 19.29 14.87
C LEU A 327 -13.10 20.49 14.09
N VAL A 328 -12.39 21.34 14.82
CA VAL A 328 -11.59 22.45 14.26
C VAL A 328 -10.14 22.28 14.72
N VAL A 329 -9.20 22.38 13.78
CA VAL A 329 -7.76 22.37 14.02
C VAL A 329 -7.21 23.75 13.66
N GLY A 330 -6.24 24.24 14.41
CA GLY A 330 -5.69 25.58 14.22
C GLY A 330 -6.39 26.69 15.02
N GLN A 331 -7.47 26.36 15.74
CA GLN A 331 -8.24 27.31 16.55
C GLN A 331 -8.80 26.64 17.81
N PRO A 332 -9.00 27.37 18.92
CA PRO A 332 -9.55 26.83 20.16
C PRO A 332 -11.04 26.44 20.05
N ASP A 333 -11.76 27.04 19.11
CA ASP A 333 -13.18 26.81 18.86
C ASP A 333 -13.53 27.17 17.41
N PHE A 334 -14.81 27.02 17.05
CA PHE A 334 -15.29 27.30 15.69
C PHE A 334 -15.50 28.79 15.41
N ASP A 335 -15.39 29.68 16.38
CA ASP A 335 -15.70 31.10 16.20
C ASP A 335 -14.42 31.95 16.08
N THR A 336 -13.33 31.50 16.70
CA THR A 336 -12.01 32.15 16.63
C THR A 336 -11.39 31.97 15.25
N THR A 337 -10.80 33.04 14.71
CA THR A 337 -10.21 33.08 13.36
C THR A 337 -8.81 33.70 13.37
N GLU A 338 -8.12 33.67 14.51
CA GLU A 338 -6.88 34.41 14.73
C GLU A 338 -5.69 33.77 14.01
N PHE A 339 -4.87 34.60 13.38
CA PHE A 339 -3.57 34.21 12.84
C PHE A 339 -2.55 34.20 13.98
N GLN A 340 -1.90 33.07 14.28
CA GLN A 340 -0.84 32.99 15.29
C GLN A 340 0.28 32.02 14.88
N CYS A 341 1.44 32.16 15.52
CA CYS A 341 2.63 31.32 15.32
C CYS A 341 2.92 30.50 16.59
N ASP A 342 2.17 29.43 16.80
CA ASP A 342 2.41 28.45 17.87
C ASP A 342 2.01 27.03 17.45
N ALA A 343 2.05 26.07 18.37
CA ALA A 343 1.75 24.67 18.08
C ALA A 343 0.26 24.39 17.79
N ARG A 344 -0.65 25.30 18.14
CA ARG A 344 -2.11 25.11 18.13
C ARG A 344 -2.82 25.92 17.08
N SER A 345 -2.15 26.96 16.56
CA SER A 345 -2.72 27.90 15.61
C SER A 345 -2.10 27.79 14.22
N LEU A 346 -2.88 28.25 13.25
CA LEU A 346 -2.50 28.33 11.84
C LEU A 346 -2.50 29.79 11.38
N GLY A 347 -1.89 30.03 10.24
CA GLY A 347 -1.77 31.31 9.58
C GLY A 347 -1.87 31.13 8.06
N LEU A 348 -3.06 31.45 7.53
CA LEU A 348 -3.46 31.26 6.13
C LEU A 348 -2.99 29.89 5.58
N PRO A 349 -3.46 28.77 6.18
CA PRO A 349 -3.14 27.44 5.69
C PRO A 349 -3.67 27.25 4.26
N GLU A 350 -2.99 26.44 3.44
CA GLU A 350 -3.37 26.22 2.03
C GLU A 350 -3.70 24.77 1.69
N ASP A 351 -3.10 23.80 2.40
CA ASP A 351 -3.36 22.37 2.17
C ASP A 351 -3.36 21.56 3.47
N VAL A 352 -4.10 20.46 3.44
CA VAL A 352 -4.20 19.51 4.54
C VAL A 352 -4.06 18.10 4.00
N PHE A 353 -3.31 17.25 4.67
CA PHE A 353 -3.31 15.82 4.44
C PHE A 353 -3.96 15.09 5.61
N LEU A 354 -4.87 14.16 5.31
CA LEU A 354 -5.51 13.27 6.28
C LEU A 354 -5.41 11.83 5.79
N GLY A 355 -4.69 10.98 6.53
CA GLY A 355 -4.47 9.59 6.12
C GLY A 355 -3.39 8.91 6.96
N HIS A 356 -3.29 7.58 6.88
CA HIS A 356 -2.27 6.81 7.62
C HIS A 356 -2.23 7.11 9.14
N GLY A 357 -3.38 7.48 9.73
CA GLY A 357 -3.50 7.86 11.13
C GLY A 357 -2.99 9.26 11.49
N LYS A 358 -2.58 10.06 10.51
CA LYS A 358 -1.94 11.37 10.68
C LYS A 358 -2.77 12.51 10.09
N LEU A 359 -2.53 13.72 10.58
CA LEU A 359 -2.99 14.97 9.99
C LEU A 359 -1.80 15.91 9.81
N LEU A 360 -1.62 16.46 8.61
CA LEU A 360 -0.57 17.43 8.31
C LEU A 360 -1.20 18.67 7.70
N VAL A 361 -0.70 19.85 8.05
CA VAL A 361 -1.20 21.11 7.49
C VAL A 361 -0.04 21.93 6.95
N ALA A 362 -0.18 22.38 5.70
CA ALA A 362 0.66 23.40 5.12
C ALA A 362 0.24 24.77 5.68
N ASP A 363 0.97 25.22 6.69
CA ASP A 363 0.74 26.47 7.40
C ASP A 363 1.50 27.60 6.69
N SER A 364 1.04 27.93 5.48
CA SER A 364 1.82 28.59 4.42
C SER A 364 2.41 29.92 4.84
N SER A 365 1.64 30.80 5.50
CA SER A 365 2.16 32.12 5.89
C SER A 365 3.11 32.07 7.08
N ASN A 366 3.05 30.99 7.87
CA ASN A 366 4.04 30.67 8.90
C ASN A 366 5.22 29.84 8.36
N ASN A 367 5.31 29.63 7.04
CA ASN A 367 6.44 28.99 6.36
C ASN A 367 6.79 27.60 6.92
N ARG A 368 5.78 26.79 7.23
CA ARG A 368 5.98 25.50 7.91
C ARG A 368 4.93 24.46 7.55
N ILE A 369 5.26 23.19 7.82
CA ILE A 369 4.27 22.11 7.89
C ILE A 369 4.10 21.72 9.36
N LEU A 370 2.88 21.78 9.87
CA LEU A 370 2.55 21.22 11.19
C LEU A 370 2.10 19.76 11.04
N VAL A 371 2.57 18.90 11.93
CA VAL A 371 2.34 17.46 11.89
C VAL A 371 1.71 16.98 13.20
N TRP A 372 0.55 16.34 13.10
CA TRP A 372 -0.06 15.53 14.13
C TRP A 372 0.18 14.05 13.80
N ASN A 373 0.98 13.37 14.61
CA ASN A 373 1.35 11.97 14.44
C ASN A 373 0.18 11.02 14.70
N SER A 374 -0.82 11.49 15.43
CA SER A 374 -2.11 10.86 15.64
C SER A 374 -3.21 11.86 15.34
N PHE A 375 -4.37 11.38 14.89
CA PHE A 375 -5.50 12.27 14.60
C PHE A 375 -5.93 13.07 15.86
N PRO A 376 -6.02 14.41 15.79
CA PRO A 376 -6.46 15.22 16.92
C PRO A 376 -7.93 14.98 17.24
N THR A 377 -8.29 14.90 18.53
CA THR A 377 -9.68 14.60 18.97
C THR A 377 -10.37 15.75 19.70
N THR A 378 -9.66 16.86 19.92
CA THR A 378 -10.19 18.07 20.57
C THR A 378 -9.78 19.32 19.81
N PRO A 379 -10.62 20.38 19.78
CA PRO A 379 -10.25 21.67 19.23
C PRO A 379 -8.93 22.21 19.76
N GLY A 380 -8.14 22.85 18.90
CA GLY A 380 -6.86 23.47 19.27
C GLY A 380 -5.80 22.50 19.81
N ALA A 381 -5.91 21.20 19.51
CA ALA A 381 -4.88 20.22 19.88
C ALA A 381 -3.52 20.63 19.28
N PRO A 382 -2.44 20.68 20.08
CA PRO A 382 -1.12 21.09 19.58
C PRO A 382 -0.57 20.05 18.60
N ALA A 383 0.15 20.51 17.58
CA ALA A 383 0.94 19.67 16.69
C ALA A 383 2.10 19.02 17.45
N ASP A 384 2.50 17.83 17.02
CA ASP A 384 3.59 17.07 17.63
C ASP A 384 4.96 17.51 17.08
N LEU A 385 5.03 17.84 15.80
CA LEU A 385 6.27 18.18 15.09
C LEU A 385 6.02 19.31 14.08
N VAL A 386 7.11 19.99 13.70
CA VAL A 386 7.12 21.00 12.65
C VAL A 386 8.24 20.75 11.64
N LEU A 387 7.95 20.93 10.35
CA LEU A 387 8.94 20.90 9.28
C LEU A 387 9.09 22.29 8.67
N GLY A 388 10.29 22.60 8.17
CA GLY A 388 10.62 23.92 7.63
C GLY A 388 11.08 24.93 8.68
N GLN A 389 11.05 24.54 9.97
CA GLN A 389 11.28 25.38 11.13
C GLN A 389 12.01 24.59 12.23
N THR A 390 12.71 25.28 13.13
CA THR A 390 13.45 24.67 14.25
C THR A 390 12.56 24.38 15.45
N SER A 391 11.46 25.12 15.63
CA SER A 391 10.54 24.95 16.74
C SER A 391 9.09 25.27 16.35
N LEU A 392 8.13 24.84 17.18
CA LEU A 392 6.69 25.09 16.98
C LEU A 392 6.30 26.58 17.09
N THR A 393 7.25 27.47 17.40
CA THR A 393 7.05 28.92 17.58
C THR A 393 7.94 29.76 16.66
N THR A 394 8.67 29.15 15.71
CA THR A 394 9.39 29.88 14.66
C THR A 394 8.61 29.79 13.36
N CYS A 395 8.53 30.89 12.62
CA CYS A 395 7.67 31.03 11.44
C CYS A 395 8.28 31.86 10.30
N ALA A 396 9.54 32.29 10.44
CA ALA A 396 10.21 33.06 9.39
C ALA A 396 10.60 32.13 8.23
N ALA A 397 10.40 32.60 7.00
CA ALA A 397 10.75 31.84 5.80
C ALA A 397 12.26 31.62 5.74
N ASN A 398 12.71 30.42 5.36
CA ASN A 398 14.13 30.11 5.26
C ASN A 398 14.95 30.51 6.49
N ASP A 399 14.45 30.26 7.69
CA ASP A 399 15.13 30.59 8.95
C ASP A 399 15.82 29.34 9.48
N ALA A 400 17.10 29.14 9.11
CA ALA A 400 17.83 27.92 9.42
C ALA A 400 18.37 27.89 10.86
N ASP A 401 18.65 29.05 11.45
CA ASP A 401 19.18 29.18 12.82
C ASP A 401 18.10 29.45 13.87
N GLY A 402 16.87 29.77 13.44
CA GLY A 402 15.71 29.97 14.30
C GLY A 402 15.71 31.31 15.01
N ASP A 403 16.40 32.33 14.49
CA ASP A 403 16.48 33.65 15.10
C ASP A 403 15.24 34.53 14.83
N GLY A 404 14.29 34.05 14.03
CA GLY A 404 13.07 34.75 13.64
C GLY A 404 13.26 35.69 12.44
N VAL A 405 14.43 35.64 11.78
CA VAL A 405 14.78 36.42 10.60
C VAL A 405 14.95 35.48 9.41
N ARG A 406 14.51 35.95 8.23
CA ARG A 406 14.64 35.18 7.00
C ARG A 406 16.10 35.13 6.53
N ASP A 407 16.62 33.92 6.30
CA ASP A 407 17.86 33.75 5.54
C ASP A 407 17.63 33.88 4.03
N LEU A 408 18.67 34.36 3.34
CA LEU A 408 18.69 34.38 1.88
C LEU A 408 18.80 32.97 1.27
N THR A 409 19.49 32.07 1.96
CA THR A 409 19.80 30.72 1.50
C THR A 409 18.82 29.72 2.10
N ALA A 410 18.09 29.01 1.24
CA ALA A 410 17.28 27.88 1.67
C ALA A 410 18.19 26.68 2.02
N THR A 411 17.68 25.76 2.84
CA THR A 411 18.38 24.50 3.16
C THR A 411 17.45 23.30 2.98
N ALA A 412 17.90 22.10 3.35
CA ALA A 412 17.06 20.90 3.36
C ALA A 412 16.04 20.89 4.53
N SER A 413 16.19 21.78 5.52
CA SER A 413 15.33 21.85 6.72
C SER A 413 14.42 23.08 6.76
N THR A 414 14.52 23.98 5.78
CA THR A 414 13.72 25.21 5.75
C THR A 414 12.67 25.23 4.63
N LEU A 415 11.61 26.02 4.82
CA LEU A 415 10.56 26.24 3.83
C LEU A 415 10.29 27.74 3.64
N SER A 416 9.64 28.08 2.52
CA SER A 416 9.14 29.41 2.20
C SER A 416 7.77 29.26 1.52
N SER A 417 6.71 29.64 2.22
CA SER A 417 5.32 29.52 1.75
C SER A 417 4.98 28.14 1.17
N PRO A 418 5.15 27.04 1.94
CA PRO A 418 4.84 25.71 1.44
C PRO A 418 3.33 25.57 1.22
N ALA A 419 2.89 25.10 0.04
CA ALA A 419 1.46 25.11 -0.32
C ALA A 419 0.81 23.73 -0.47
N GLY A 420 1.60 22.65 -0.57
CA GLY A 420 1.06 21.31 -0.84
C GLY A 420 1.81 20.23 -0.06
N VAL A 421 1.09 19.25 0.49
CA VAL A 421 1.65 18.19 1.32
C VAL A 421 1.04 16.82 1.02
N TRP A 422 1.88 15.79 0.92
CA TRP A 422 1.44 14.42 0.69
C TRP A 422 2.31 13.41 1.45
N THR A 423 1.73 12.30 1.90
CA THR A 423 2.46 11.16 2.46
C THR A 423 1.77 9.82 2.16
N ASP A 424 2.54 8.74 2.03
CA ASP A 424 2.05 7.35 2.04
C ASP A 424 2.22 6.66 3.41
N GLY A 425 2.48 7.46 4.46
CA GLY A 425 2.83 6.99 5.80
C GLY A 425 4.30 6.61 5.99
N THR A 426 5.06 6.42 4.89
CA THR A 426 6.50 6.14 4.93
C THR A 426 7.32 7.30 4.41
N ARG A 427 6.90 7.94 3.33
CA ARG A 427 7.55 9.09 2.69
C ARG A 427 6.68 10.32 2.79
N LEU A 428 7.28 11.49 2.64
CA LEU A 428 6.58 12.77 2.67
C LEU A 428 7.09 13.69 1.57
N LEU A 429 6.17 14.38 0.91
CA LEU A 429 6.44 15.37 -0.14
C LEU A 429 5.86 16.71 0.28
N VAL A 430 6.64 17.78 0.10
CA VAL A 430 6.18 19.16 0.37
C VAL A 430 6.51 20.04 -0.83
N ALA A 431 5.49 20.68 -1.39
CA ALA A 431 5.67 21.75 -2.35
C ALA A 431 6.11 23.02 -1.60
N ASP A 432 7.40 23.34 -1.71
CA ASP A 432 8.03 24.51 -1.11
C ASP A 432 7.98 25.67 -2.11
N THR A 433 6.78 26.22 -2.27
CA THR A 433 6.35 27.08 -3.37
C THR A 433 7.27 28.28 -3.57
N GLY A 434 7.59 28.99 -2.48
CA GLY A 434 8.43 30.20 -2.50
C GLY A 434 9.88 29.92 -2.89
N ASN A 435 10.34 28.67 -2.74
CA ASN A 435 11.67 28.23 -3.15
C ASN A 435 11.67 27.46 -4.49
N ASN A 436 10.55 27.39 -5.20
CA ASN A 436 10.43 26.74 -6.52
C ASN A 436 10.93 25.28 -6.53
N ARG A 437 10.55 24.50 -5.52
CA ARG A 437 11.01 23.11 -5.36
C ARG A 437 9.96 22.23 -4.67
N VAL A 438 10.12 20.92 -4.79
CA VAL A 438 9.44 19.96 -3.92
C VAL A 438 10.49 19.24 -3.09
N LEU A 439 10.35 19.26 -1.76
CA LEU A 439 11.21 18.51 -0.85
C LEU A 439 10.67 17.10 -0.63
N VAL A 440 11.57 16.14 -0.55
CA VAL A 440 11.27 14.70 -0.42
C VAL A 440 11.92 14.17 0.85
N TRP A 441 11.11 13.63 1.75
CA TRP A 441 11.55 12.79 2.84
C TRP A 441 11.33 11.33 2.48
N ASN A 442 12.41 10.54 2.45
CA ASN A 442 12.35 9.12 2.12
C ASN A 442 11.85 8.26 3.28
N GLU A 443 11.86 8.83 4.48
CA GLU A 443 11.31 8.27 5.71
C GLU A 443 10.50 9.37 6.41
N PHE A 444 9.40 8.98 7.07
CA PHE A 444 8.50 9.94 7.69
C PHE A 444 9.25 10.65 8.83
N PRO A 445 9.21 11.99 8.91
CA PRO A 445 9.95 12.71 9.93
C PRO A 445 9.58 12.32 11.36
N THR A 446 10.58 12.20 12.23
CA THR A 446 10.42 11.83 13.65
C THR A 446 10.80 12.95 14.62
N ALA A 447 11.38 14.05 14.12
CA ALA A 447 11.76 15.22 14.89
C ALA A 447 11.48 16.53 14.12
N SER A 448 11.28 17.63 14.84
CA SER A 448 11.12 18.96 14.25
C SER A 448 12.40 19.38 13.51
N GLY A 449 12.24 20.10 12.41
CA GLY A 449 13.36 20.59 11.58
C GLY A 449 14.14 19.48 10.87
N GLN A 450 13.66 18.24 10.84
CA GLN A 450 14.35 17.12 10.20
C GLN A 450 14.59 17.42 8.70
N PRO A 451 15.84 17.35 8.20
CA PRO A 451 16.15 17.71 6.82
C PRO A 451 15.58 16.69 5.83
N ALA A 452 15.12 17.19 4.68
CA ALA A 452 14.73 16.37 3.53
C ALA A 452 15.95 15.66 2.92
N GLN A 453 15.73 14.49 2.30
CA GLN A 453 16.78 13.70 1.63
C GLN A 453 16.75 13.82 0.10
N GLY A 454 15.69 14.37 -0.49
CA GLY A 454 15.59 14.62 -1.92
C GLY A 454 14.97 15.98 -2.24
N VAL A 455 15.22 16.46 -3.46
CA VAL A 455 14.65 17.71 -3.98
C VAL A 455 14.35 17.57 -5.48
N LEU A 456 13.14 17.96 -5.87
CA LEU A 456 12.71 18.09 -7.26
C LEU A 456 12.67 19.57 -7.67
N GLY A 457 12.86 19.83 -8.95
CA GLY A 457 12.82 21.19 -9.52
C GLY A 457 14.06 22.04 -9.29
N GLN A 458 15.04 21.53 -8.54
CA GLN A 458 16.32 22.19 -8.25
C GLN A 458 17.47 21.19 -8.29
N SER A 459 18.68 21.68 -8.55
CA SER A 459 19.91 20.86 -8.58
C SER A 459 20.47 20.54 -7.19
N ASN A 460 20.02 21.25 -6.15
CA ASN A 460 20.45 21.08 -4.77
C ASN A 460 19.44 21.75 -3.82
N PHE A 461 19.69 21.67 -2.52
CA PHE A 461 18.81 22.23 -1.48
C PHE A 461 18.97 23.75 -1.24
N THR A 462 19.91 24.43 -1.90
CA THR A 462 20.15 25.87 -1.68
C THR A 462 19.66 26.74 -2.83
N SER A 463 19.56 26.17 -4.04
CA SER A 463 19.00 26.82 -5.22
C SER A 463 17.49 26.98 -5.09
N ARG A 464 17.00 28.15 -5.50
CA ARG A 464 15.57 28.51 -5.52
C ARG A 464 15.11 29.09 -6.84
N THR A 465 15.88 28.85 -7.90
CA THR A 465 15.70 29.53 -9.19
C THR A 465 14.56 28.87 -9.98
N ALA A 466 13.51 29.62 -10.25
CA ALA A 466 12.42 29.23 -11.14
C ALA A 466 12.93 28.84 -12.54
N GLY A 467 12.20 27.98 -13.26
CA GLY A 467 12.54 27.66 -14.65
C GLY A 467 11.53 26.74 -15.33
N LEU A 468 11.69 26.60 -16.66
CA LEU A 468 10.78 25.81 -17.49
C LEU A 468 11.26 24.38 -17.70
N ALA A 469 12.56 24.09 -17.79
CA ALA A 469 13.05 22.74 -18.13
C ALA A 469 12.44 21.59 -17.30
N ALA A 470 12.47 20.36 -17.83
CA ALA A 470 11.87 19.18 -17.19
C ALA A 470 12.35 18.91 -15.75
N ASN A 471 13.50 19.45 -15.36
CA ASN A 471 14.06 19.35 -14.01
C ASN A 471 13.95 20.66 -13.20
N ARG A 472 13.12 21.60 -13.63
CA ARG A 472 12.90 22.91 -13.00
C ARG A 472 11.43 23.12 -12.71
N LEU A 473 11.17 23.79 -11.58
CA LEU A 473 9.83 24.18 -11.16
C LEU A 473 9.73 25.71 -11.08
N SER A 474 8.51 26.24 -11.16
CA SER A 474 8.17 27.65 -10.90
C SER A 474 6.86 27.72 -10.13
N ALA A 475 6.95 28.06 -8.84
CA ALA A 475 5.84 28.04 -7.88
C ALA A 475 5.03 26.72 -7.94
N PRO A 476 5.63 25.56 -7.62
CA PRO A 476 4.88 24.32 -7.46
C PRO A 476 3.88 24.50 -6.33
N TYR A 477 2.59 24.25 -6.57
CA TYR A 477 1.53 24.53 -5.60
C TYR A 477 1.05 23.25 -4.90
N SER A 478 0.62 22.26 -5.68
CA SER A 478 0.16 20.97 -5.17
C SER A 478 1.12 19.84 -5.56
N VAL A 479 1.26 18.87 -4.67
CA VAL A 479 1.96 17.61 -4.91
C VAL A 479 1.09 16.43 -4.47
N THR A 480 1.05 15.37 -5.28
CA THR A 480 0.37 14.12 -4.93
C THR A 480 1.15 12.92 -5.52
N SER A 481 0.90 11.72 -5.02
CA SER A 481 1.63 10.53 -5.45
C SER A 481 0.82 9.24 -5.31
N THR A 482 1.12 8.27 -6.17
CA THR A 482 0.65 6.87 -6.05
C THR A 482 1.54 6.02 -5.13
N GLY A 483 2.59 6.59 -4.56
CA GLY A 483 3.72 5.86 -3.96
C GLY A 483 4.73 5.34 -4.99
N GLN A 484 4.43 5.34 -6.29
CA GLN A 484 5.42 5.03 -7.33
C GLN A 484 5.64 6.20 -8.29
N GLN A 485 4.63 7.04 -8.51
CA GLN A 485 4.69 8.22 -9.37
C GLN A 485 4.47 9.49 -8.55
N ILE A 486 5.07 10.60 -8.95
CA ILE A 486 4.89 11.93 -8.33
C ILE A 486 4.23 12.85 -9.35
N PHE A 487 3.27 13.66 -8.92
CA PHE A 487 2.56 14.64 -9.73
C PHE A 487 2.67 16.00 -9.05
N VAL A 488 3.07 17.03 -9.80
CA VAL A 488 3.25 18.39 -9.29
C VAL A 488 2.53 19.37 -10.19
N ALA A 489 1.62 20.17 -9.63
CA ALA A 489 0.99 21.28 -10.34
C ALA A 489 1.84 22.54 -10.18
N GLU A 490 2.16 23.20 -11.29
CA GLU A 490 2.95 24.43 -11.29
C GLU A 490 2.07 25.63 -11.64
N TYR A 491 1.89 26.51 -10.67
CA TYR A 491 1.06 27.69 -10.79
C TYR A 491 1.58 28.65 -11.88
N GLN A 492 2.89 28.94 -11.91
CA GLN A 492 3.43 29.92 -12.85
C GLN A 492 3.69 29.37 -14.26
N ASN A 493 3.94 28.06 -14.38
CA ASN A 493 4.27 27.42 -15.65
C ASN A 493 3.07 26.78 -16.36
N ASN A 494 1.86 26.92 -15.82
CA ASN A 494 0.62 26.47 -16.46
C ASN A 494 0.63 24.98 -16.82
N ARG A 495 1.15 24.13 -15.94
CA ARG A 495 1.38 22.72 -16.25
C ARG A 495 1.30 21.80 -15.04
N VAL A 496 1.16 20.51 -15.31
CA VAL A 496 1.38 19.44 -14.32
C VAL A 496 2.56 18.59 -14.81
N LEU A 497 3.56 18.41 -13.96
CA LEU A 497 4.72 17.54 -14.21
C LEU A 497 4.56 16.20 -13.48
N LEU A 498 4.98 15.12 -14.14
CA LEU A 498 4.90 13.77 -13.62
C LEU A 498 6.27 13.10 -13.64
N TRP A 499 6.60 12.38 -12.58
CA TRP A 499 7.75 11.48 -12.50
C TRP A 499 7.25 10.05 -12.31
N ASN A 500 7.80 9.11 -13.08
CA ASN A 500 7.50 7.68 -13.04
C ASN A 500 8.29 6.92 -11.96
N GLN A 501 9.02 7.65 -11.14
CA GLN A 501 9.77 7.12 -10.01
C GLN A 501 10.09 8.27 -9.04
N PHE A 502 10.35 7.91 -7.79
CA PHE A 502 10.94 8.87 -6.85
C PHE A 502 12.40 9.12 -7.26
N PRO A 503 12.85 10.38 -7.24
CA PRO A 503 14.19 10.74 -7.68
C PRO A 503 15.26 10.13 -6.76
N ALA A 504 16.26 9.45 -7.34
CA ALA A 504 17.43 8.97 -6.60
C ALA A 504 18.47 10.08 -6.31
N ALA A 505 18.40 11.19 -7.06
CA ALA A 505 19.28 12.34 -6.91
C ALA A 505 18.53 13.65 -7.25
N PRO A 506 18.99 14.81 -6.74
CA PRO A 506 18.47 16.12 -7.11
C PRO A 506 18.44 16.37 -8.62
N GLY A 507 17.47 17.16 -9.07
CA GLY A 507 17.40 17.61 -10.46
C GLY A 507 16.99 16.53 -11.47
N ALA A 508 16.35 15.44 -11.02
CA ALA A 508 15.76 14.44 -11.91
C ALA A 508 14.69 15.09 -12.83
N PRO A 509 14.77 14.89 -14.15
CA PRO A 509 13.77 15.42 -15.07
C PRO A 509 12.44 14.69 -14.93
N ALA A 510 11.34 15.42 -15.11
CA ALA A 510 10.00 14.87 -15.24
C ALA A 510 9.89 14.01 -16.53
N ASP A 511 9.10 12.95 -16.46
CA ASP A 511 8.85 12.02 -17.56
C ASP A 511 7.68 12.47 -18.45
N THR A 512 6.73 13.25 -17.90
CA THR A 512 5.53 13.68 -18.63
C THR A 512 5.10 15.08 -18.20
N VAL A 513 4.54 15.83 -19.15
CA VAL A 513 3.98 17.17 -18.92
C VAL A 513 2.55 17.23 -19.45
N LEU A 514 1.61 17.64 -18.61
CA LEU A 514 0.23 17.98 -19.01
C LEU A 514 0.06 19.50 -18.99
N GLY A 515 -0.88 20.03 -19.79
CA GLY A 515 -1.10 21.49 -19.89
C GLY A 515 -0.26 22.18 -20.96
N GLN A 516 0.85 21.57 -21.38
CA GLN A 516 1.84 22.18 -22.28
C GLN A 516 2.30 21.21 -23.38
N PRO A 517 2.63 21.71 -24.58
CA PRO A 517 3.10 20.88 -25.70
C PRO A 517 4.48 20.27 -25.46
N ASP A 518 5.30 20.91 -24.61
CA ASP A 518 6.65 20.49 -24.26
C ASP A 518 7.03 20.99 -22.87
N PHE A 519 8.22 20.59 -22.39
CA PHE A 519 8.74 21.03 -21.10
C PHE A 519 9.26 22.46 -21.11
N THR A 520 9.28 23.19 -22.22
CA THR A 520 9.88 24.53 -22.32
C THR A 520 8.86 25.64 -22.53
N SER A 521 7.58 25.29 -22.61
CA SER A 521 6.45 26.20 -22.81
C SER A 521 5.71 26.51 -21.51
N ASN A 522 5.07 27.68 -21.44
CA ASN A 522 4.18 28.11 -20.35
C ASN A 522 2.92 28.82 -20.88
N LEU A 523 2.37 28.31 -21.97
CA LEU A 523 1.25 28.91 -22.69
C LEU A 523 -0.03 28.87 -21.87
N ARG A 524 -0.88 29.89 -22.04
CA ARG A 524 -2.22 29.94 -21.42
C ARG A 524 -3.30 29.27 -22.27
N PHE A 525 -3.09 29.27 -23.59
CA PHE A 525 -4.07 28.82 -24.58
C PHE A 525 -3.47 27.81 -25.54
N ASP A 526 -4.34 27.02 -26.15
CA ASP A 526 -4.04 26.04 -27.20
C ASP A 526 -5.12 26.15 -28.30
N PRO A 527 -4.79 26.66 -29.50
CA PRO A 527 -3.46 27.05 -29.96
C PRO A 527 -2.92 28.32 -29.24
N PRO A 528 -1.59 28.55 -29.26
CA PRO A 528 -0.93 29.63 -28.49
C PRO A 528 -1.44 31.05 -28.79
N ASN A 529 -1.90 31.28 -30.01
CA ASN A 529 -2.43 32.54 -30.52
C ASN A 529 -3.97 32.65 -30.42
N GLY A 530 -4.61 31.70 -29.75
CA GLY A 530 -6.04 31.74 -29.46
C GLY A 530 -6.41 32.69 -28.31
N THR A 531 -7.70 32.78 -28.02
CA THR A 531 -8.26 33.59 -26.92
C THR A 531 -9.02 32.75 -25.88
N ALA A 532 -9.01 31.42 -26.04
CA ALA A 532 -9.77 30.49 -25.25
C ALA A 532 -8.90 29.29 -24.84
N PRO A 533 -9.15 28.68 -23.67
CA PRO A 533 -8.51 27.43 -23.32
C PRO A 533 -8.99 26.27 -24.20
N SER A 534 -8.33 25.12 -24.07
CA SER A 534 -8.72 23.86 -24.68
C SER A 534 -8.78 22.74 -23.63
N ALA A 535 -9.07 21.52 -24.08
CA ALA A 535 -8.98 20.33 -23.22
C ALA A 535 -7.54 19.98 -22.81
N ARG A 536 -6.53 20.60 -23.44
CA ARG A 536 -5.10 20.31 -23.21
C ARG A 536 -4.36 21.43 -22.50
N SER A 537 -4.88 22.66 -22.52
CA SER A 537 -4.25 23.81 -21.86
C SER A 537 -4.65 23.92 -20.41
N LEU A 538 -3.73 24.40 -19.58
CA LEU A 538 -3.98 24.81 -18.20
C LEU A 538 -3.64 26.30 -18.06
N TYR A 539 -4.19 26.96 -17.06
CA TYR A 539 -3.83 28.29 -16.63
C TYR A 539 -3.85 28.34 -15.11
N GLN A 540 -2.66 28.44 -14.51
CA GLN A 540 -2.46 28.45 -13.07
C GLN A 540 -3.09 27.23 -12.36
N PRO A 541 -2.72 25.98 -12.74
CA PRO A 541 -3.23 24.80 -12.05
C PRO A 541 -2.69 24.76 -10.61
N VAL A 542 -3.58 24.54 -9.63
CA VAL A 542 -3.24 24.59 -8.21
C VAL A 542 -3.58 23.32 -7.44
N GLY A 543 -4.57 22.55 -7.86
CA GLY A 543 -5.05 21.37 -7.13
C GLY A 543 -4.89 20.08 -7.93
N LEU A 544 -4.50 18.99 -7.27
CA LEU A 544 -4.40 17.66 -7.88
C LEU A 544 -5.11 16.61 -7.03
N ARG A 545 -5.88 15.74 -7.69
CA ARG A 545 -6.44 14.55 -7.03
C ARG A 545 -6.38 13.33 -7.92
N LEU A 546 -5.77 12.27 -7.40
CA LEU A 546 -5.78 10.94 -8.00
C LEU A 546 -7.08 10.23 -7.60
N ALA A 547 -7.82 9.74 -8.59
CA ALA A 547 -9.02 8.94 -8.45
C ALA A 547 -9.05 7.92 -9.61
N ALA A 548 -8.19 6.90 -9.52
CA ALA A 548 -7.86 6.01 -10.63
C ALA A 548 -9.11 5.50 -11.39
N PRO A 549 -9.12 5.55 -12.73
CA PRO A 549 -8.01 5.93 -13.63
C PRO A 549 -7.88 7.45 -13.87
N TYR A 550 -8.56 8.29 -13.09
CA TYR A 550 -8.66 9.73 -13.33
C TYR A 550 -7.66 10.57 -12.53
N LEU A 551 -7.12 11.60 -13.17
CA LEU A 551 -6.44 12.73 -12.50
C LEU A 551 -7.33 13.96 -12.63
N LEU A 552 -7.73 14.52 -11.49
CA LEU A 552 -8.50 15.75 -11.42
C LEU A 552 -7.53 16.90 -11.21
N VAL A 553 -7.69 17.98 -11.98
CA VAL A 553 -6.84 19.17 -11.93
C VAL A 553 -7.71 20.41 -11.74
N SER A 554 -7.50 21.13 -10.64
CA SER A 554 -8.09 22.46 -10.43
C SER A 554 -7.35 23.48 -11.29
N ASP A 555 -7.97 23.83 -12.41
CA ASP A 555 -7.44 24.77 -13.41
C ASP A 555 -7.95 26.17 -13.07
N TYR A 556 -7.43 26.70 -11.94
CA TYR A 556 -7.95 27.88 -11.25
C TYR A 556 -8.16 29.07 -12.19
N GLY A 557 -7.15 29.42 -12.98
CA GLY A 557 -7.21 30.59 -13.86
C GLY A 557 -8.27 30.47 -14.96
N ASN A 558 -8.78 29.26 -15.22
CA ASN A 558 -9.86 29.00 -16.14
C ASN A 558 -11.21 28.68 -15.46
N ASN A 559 -11.33 28.85 -14.14
CA ASN A 559 -12.56 28.63 -13.39
C ASN A 559 -13.20 27.26 -13.64
N ARG A 560 -12.37 26.21 -13.68
CA ARG A 560 -12.81 24.86 -14.03
C ARG A 560 -12.02 23.77 -13.33
N LEU A 561 -12.63 22.60 -13.22
CA LEU A 561 -11.94 21.36 -12.90
C LEU A 561 -11.84 20.51 -14.15
N LEU A 562 -10.63 20.06 -14.51
CA LEU A 562 -10.41 19.12 -15.60
C LEU A 562 -10.26 17.70 -15.07
N VAL A 563 -10.87 16.74 -15.78
CA VAL A 563 -10.71 15.30 -15.49
C VAL A 563 -9.95 14.65 -16.63
N PHE A 564 -8.69 14.32 -16.39
CA PHE A 564 -7.85 13.52 -17.27
C PHE A 564 -8.08 12.03 -16.98
N GLU A 565 -8.05 11.20 -18.00
CA GLU A 565 -8.20 9.74 -17.87
C GLU A 565 -6.91 9.08 -18.35
N SER A 566 -6.29 8.27 -17.51
CA SER A 566 -5.17 7.43 -17.94
C SER A 566 -5.67 6.37 -18.94
N PRO A 567 -4.96 6.15 -20.06
CA PRO A 567 -5.29 5.09 -21.01
C PRO A 567 -5.10 3.67 -20.43
#